data_AF-A0AAX2S5G4-F1
#
_entry.id   AF-A0AAX2S5G4-F1
#
_cell.length_a   1.000
_cell.length_b   1.000
_cell.length_c   1.000
_cell.angle_alpha   90.00
_cell.angle_beta   90.00
_cell.angle_gamma   90.00
#
_symmetry.space_group_name_H-M   'P 1'
#
loop_
_entity.id
_entity.type
_entity.pdbx_description
1 polymer ?
#
loop_
_entity_poly.entity_id
_entity_poly.type
_entity_poly.pdbx_seq_one_letter_code
_entity_poly.pdbx_strand_id
1 'polypeptide(L)'
;MEDNQITKAECKSQLEELGVIYKKQGLAITKHICNATTEIQGKTYQVNVSERIGYGVQIKVEGNPKTCVITYGAMLNMAEAMGIFDEEQENNNG
;
A
#
# COMPACT_ATOMS: atom_id res chain seq x y z
N MET A 1 4.99 22.28 -22.39
CA MET A 1 4.94 20.88 -21.94
C MET A 1 3.84 20.85 -20.91
N GLU A 2 2.72 20.21 -21.22
CA GLU A 2 1.63 20.06 -20.25
C GLU A 2 2.12 19.17 -19.12
N ASP A 3 2.12 19.73 -17.91
CA ASP A 3 2.45 19.04 -16.68
C ASP A 3 1.32 18.04 -16.43
N ASN A 4 1.48 16.80 -16.92
CA ASN A 4 0.53 15.71 -16.70
C ASN A 4 0.63 15.24 -15.23
N GLN A 5 0.31 16.12 -14.30
CA GLN A 5 0.27 15.83 -12.87
C GLN A 5 -0.93 14.93 -12.60
N ILE A 6 -0.65 13.68 -12.23
CA ILE A 6 -1.67 12.75 -11.73
C ILE A 6 -2.29 13.37 -10.49
N THR A 7 -3.60 13.57 -10.52
CA THR A 7 -4.35 14.07 -9.38
C THR A 7 -4.44 13.01 -8.28
N LYS A 8 -4.68 13.45 -7.04
CA LYS A 8 -4.91 12.52 -5.91
C LYS A 8 -6.09 11.57 -6.15
N ALA A 9 -7.08 12.00 -6.93
CA ALA A 9 -8.25 11.18 -7.27
C ALA A 9 -7.89 10.08 -8.28
N GLU A 10 -7.13 10.42 -9.32
CA GLU A 10 -6.66 9.43 -10.31
C GLU A 10 -5.74 8.40 -9.68
N CYS A 11 -4.77 8.85 -8.86
CA CYS A 11 -3.90 7.94 -8.11
C CYS A 11 -4.71 7.00 -7.20
N LYS A 12 -5.75 7.51 -6.54
CA LYS A 12 -6.65 6.69 -5.72
C LYS A 12 -7.36 5.63 -6.57
N SER A 13 -7.85 5.98 -7.76
CA SER A 13 -8.50 5.02 -8.67
C SER A 13 -7.54 3.90 -9.09
N GLN A 14 -6.32 4.27 -9.50
CA GLN A 14 -5.30 3.31 -9.90
C GLN A 14 -4.91 2.35 -8.76
N LEU A 15 -4.80 2.87 -7.52
CA LEU A 15 -4.56 2.02 -6.34
C LEU A 15 -5.72 1.07 -6.07
N GLU A 16 -6.97 1.53 -6.26
CA GLU A 16 -8.15 0.67 -6.10
C GLU A 16 -8.19 -0.44 -7.16
N GLU A 17 -7.81 -0.15 -8.40
CA GLU A 17 -7.64 -1.14 -9.49
C GLU A 17 -6.55 -2.17 -9.18
N LEU A 18 -5.45 -1.75 -8.54
CA LEU A 18 -4.41 -2.66 -8.06
C LEU A 18 -4.85 -3.52 -6.87
N GLY A 19 -6.04 -3.28 -6.30
CA GLY A 19 -6.57 -4.06 -5.18
C GLY A 19 -6.31 -3.45 -3.80
N VAL A 20 -5.97 -2.15 -3.73
CA VAL A 20 -5.96 -1.39 -2.47
C VAL A 20 -7.38 -0.98 -2.10
N ILE A 21 -7.75 -1.13 -0.83
CA ILE A 21 -9.11 -0.88 -0.36
C ILE A 21 -9.12 0.20 0.70
N TYR A 22 -9.84 1.29 0.46
CA TYR A 22 -10.00 2.37 1.43
C TYR A 22 -11.45 2.54 1.88
N LYS A 23 -11.81 1.89 2.99
CA LYS A 23 -13.16 1.97 3.58
C LYS A 23 -13.14 1.74 5.09
N LYS A 24 -14.29 1.98 5.74
CA LYS A 24 -14.50 1.52 7.12
C LYS A 24 -14.60 0.00 7.09
N GLN A 25 -13.73 -0.66 7.84
CA GLN A 25 -13.70 -2.12 7.92
C GLN A 25 -14.44 -2.61 9.18
N GLY A 26 -15.09 -3.77 9.07
CA GLY A 26 -15.66 -4.49 10.21
C GLY A 26 -14.58 -5.17 11.07
N LEU A 27 -15.02 -5.90 12.08
CA LEU A 27 -14.13 -6.72 12.92
C LEU A 27 -13.37 -7.74 12.06
N ALA A 28 -12.09 -7.90 12.35
CA ALA A 28 -11.23 -8.88 11.70
C ALA A 28 -10.14 -9.32 12.68
N ILE A 29 -9.63 -10.54 12.48
CA ILE A 29 -8.43 -10.99 13.20
C ILE A 29 -7.24 -10.29 12.57
N THR A 30 -6.49 -9.59 13.40
CA THR A 30 -5.34 -8.79 12.97
C THR A 30 -4.14 -9.12 13.82
N LYS A 31 -2.97 -9.22 13.19
CA LYS A 31 -1.68 -9.33 13.86
C LYS A 31 -0.96 -7.99 13.78
N HIS A 32 -0.57 -7.46 14.93
CA HIS A 32 0.19 -6.21 14.98
C HIS A 32 1.53 -6.37 14.23
N ILE A 33 1.88 -5.39 13.41
CA ILE A 33 3.21 -5.30 12.77
C ILE A 33 4.02 -4.22 13.46
N CYS A 34 3.56 -2.97 13.41
CA CYS A 34 4.23 -1.86 14.09
C CYS A 34 3.28 -0.67 14.31
N ASN A 35 3.74 0.28 15.14
CA ASN A 35 3.26 1.66 15.13
C ASN A 35 4.35 2.53 14.53
N ALA A 36 3.98 3.53 13.75
CA ALA A 36 4.91 4.48 13.18
C ALA A 36 4.37 5.90 13.25
N THR A 37 5.29 6.86 13.19
CA THR A 37 4.96 8.28 13.04
C THR A 37 5.47 8.72 11.68
N THR A 38 4.64 9.42 10.90
CA THR A 38 5.02 9.93 9.58
C THR A 38 4.57 11.37 9.39
N GLU A 39 5.25 12.12 8.52
CA GLU A 39 4.88 13.48 8.17
C GLU A 39 4.45 13.54 6.69
N ILE A 40 3.25 14.07 6.45
CA ILE A 40 2.73 14.28 5.09
C ILE A 40 2.23 15.71 5.01
N GLN A 41 2.79 16.50 4.08
CA GLN A 41 2.43 17.91 3.87
C GLN A 41 2.53 18.75 5.17
N GLY A 42 3.62 18.57 5.94
CA GLY A 42 3.86 19.32 7.18
C GLY A 42 2.98 18.91 8.37
N LYS A 43 2.19 17.82 8.24
CA LYS A 43 1.35 17.29 9.31
C LYS A 43 1.86 15.93 9.75
N THR A 44 2.03 15.76 11.06
CA THR A 44 2.43 14.50 11.66
C THR A 44 1.21 13.59 11.89
N TYR A 45 1.32 12.33 11.52
CA TYR A 45 0.32 11.30 11.69
C TYR A 45 0.91 10.13 12.48
N GLN A 46 0.18 9.68 13.51
CA GLN A 46 0.43 8.39 14.15
C GLN A 46 -0.33 7.31 13.38
N VAL A 47 0.39 6.28 12.95
CA VAL A 47 -0.15 5.18 12.17
C VAL A 47 0.07 3.85 12.88
N ASN A 48 -0.97 3.03 12.88
CA ASN A 48 -0.87 1.62 13.22
C ASN A 48 -0.83 0.80 11.92
N VAL A 49 0.14 -0.11 11.83
CA VAL A 49 0.27 -1.08 10.75
C VAL A 49 0.04 -2.46 11.33
N SER A 50 -0.85 -3.22 10.71
CA SER A 50 -1.16 -4.59 11.12
C SER A 50 -1.46 -5.44 9.90
N GLU A 51 -1.20 -6.73 10.03
CA GLU A 51 -1.64 -7.72 9.07
C GLU A 51 -3.10 -8.08 9.37
N ARG A 52 -3.94 -8.07 8.35
CA ARG A 52 -5.25 -8.73 8.38
C ARG A 52 -5.07 -10.13 7.82
N ILE A 53 -5.13 -11.12 8.71
CA ILE A 53 -4.75 -12.50 8.41
C ILE A 53 -5.51 -13.03 7.19
N GLY A 54 -4.77 -13.54 6.21
CA GLY A 54 -5.32 -14.10 4.97
C GLY A 54 -5.82 -13.06 3.96
N TYR A 55 -5.56 -11.76 4.18
CA TYR A 55 -6.09 -10.71 3.31
C TYR A 55 -5.02 -9.70 2.85
N GLY A 56 -4.18 -9.21 3.77
CA GLY A 56 -3.15 -8.23 3.44
C GLY A 56 -2.72 -7.38 4.62
N VAL A 57 -2.06 -6.25 4.36
CA VAL A 57 -1.61 -5.30 5.38
C VAL A 57 -2.56 -4.13 5.42
N GLN A 58 -3.01 -3.77 6.62
CA GLN A 58 -3.79 -2.58 6.86
C GLN A 58 -2.96 -1.50 7.52
N ILE A 59 -3.23 -0.25 7.12
CA ILE A 59 -2.68 0.97 7.69
C ILE A 59 -3.86 1.80 8.20
N LYS A 60 -3.77 2.20 9.48
CA LYS A 60 -4.78 3.01 10.14
C LYS A 60 -4.12 4.22 10.79
N VAL A 61 -4.63 5.42 10.48
CA VAL A 61 -4.26 6.65 11.17
C VAL A 61 -5.09 6.75 12.46
N GLU A 62 -4.47 7.15 13.56
CA GLU A 62 -5.16 7.40 14.82
C GLU A 62 -6.31 8.40 14.64
N GLY A 63 -7.47 8.13 15.25
CA GLY A 63 -8.68 8.95 15.10
C GLY A 63 -9.43 8.79 13.77
N ASN A 64 -8.87 8.11 12.76
CA ASN A 64 -9.58 7.86 11.49
C ASN A 64 -10.37 6.54 11.54
N PRO A 65 -11.70 6.56 11.27
CA PRO A 65 -12.51 5.33 11.27
C PRO A 65 -12.28 4.47 10.01
N LYS A 66 -11.71 5.02 8.94
CA LYS A 66 -11.37 4.27 7.73
C LYS A 66 -9.98 3.65 7.86
N THR A 67 -9.80 2.54 7.16
CA THR A 67 -8.51 1.85 7.07
C THR A 67 -8.15 1.72 5.59
N CYS A 68 -6.86 1.89 5.28
CA CYS A 68 -6.32 1.50 3.99
C CYS A 68 -5.84 0.05 4.11
N VAL A 69 -6.27 -0.83 3.21
CA VAL A 69 -5.83 -2.23 3.18
C VAL A 69 -5.19 -2.50 1.83
N ILE A 70 -3.91 -2.84 1.86
CA ILE A 70 -3.16 -3.31 0.69
C ILE A 70 -3.30 -4.83 0.72
N THR A 71 -4.00 -5.39 -0.26
CA THR A 71 -4.18 -6.84 -0.35
C THR A 71 -2.88 -7.53 -0.72
N TYR A 72 -2.73 -8.82 -0.39
CA TYR A 72 -1.54 -9.57 -0.84
C TYR A 72 -1.43 -9.60 -2.37
N GLY A 73 -2.56 -9.66 -3.09
CA GLY A 73 -2.56 -9.55 -4.55
C GLY A 73 -1.97 -8.21 -5.02
N ALA A 74 -2.39 -7.09 -4.42
CA ALA A 74 -1.80 -5.79 -4.69
C ALA A 74 -0.30 -5.76 -4.39
N MET A 75 0.14 -6.39 -3.30
CA MET A 75 1.57 -6.49 -2.96
C MET A 75 2.36 -7.28 -3.99
N LEU A 76 1.82 -8.39 -4.49
CA LEU A 76 2.47 -9.19 -5.51
C LEU A 76 2.56 -8.43 -6.83
N ASN A 77 1.50 -7.73 -7.24
CA ASN A 77 1.52 -6.88 -8.44
C ASN A 77 2.55 -5.74 -8.28
N MET A 78 2.66 -5.14 -7.10
CA MET A 78 3.71 -4.16 -6.82
C MET A 78 5.11 -4.78 -6.85
N ALA A 79 5.28 -5.97 -6.26
CA ALA A 79 6.56 -6.69 -6.29
C ALA A 79 6.99 -7.01 -7.73
N GLU A 80 6.06 -7.49 -8.56
CA GLU A 80 6.25 -7.72 -9.98
C GLU A 80 6.66 -6.44 -10.72
N ALA A 81 5.91 -5.35 -10.55
CA ALA A 81 6.24 -4.07 -11.19
C ALA A 81 7.61 -3.50 -10.75
N MET A 82 8.07 -3.87 -9.55
CA MET A 82 9.39 -3.48 -9.03
C MET A 82 10.51 -4.44 -9.45
N GLY A 83 10.21 -5.46 -10.24
CA GLY A 83 11.18 -6.43 -10.76
C GLY A 83 11.62 -7.50 -9.76
N ILE A 84 10.87 -7.73 -8.67
CA ILE A 84 11.21 -8.78 -7.69
C ILE A 84 11.20 -10.18 -8.31
N PHE A 85 10.38 -10.38 -9.36
CA PHE A 85 10.28 -11.64 -10.09
C PHE A 85 11.05 -11.63 -11.41
N ASP A 86 11.82 -10.58 -11.70
CA ASP A 86 12.63 -10.52 -12.91
C ASP A 86 13.77 -11.55 -12.78
N GLU A 87 13.92 -12.40 -13.79
CA GLU A 87 15.06 -13.30 -13.86
C GLU A 87 16.30 -12.48 -14.26
N GLU A 88 17.37 -12.54 -13.45
CA GLU A 88 18.65 -11.97 -13.85
C GLU A 88 19.14 -12.70 -15.11
N GLN A 89 19.18 -12.02 -16.25
CA GLN A 89 20.00 -12.49 -17.36
C GLN A 89 21.47 -12.33 -16.95
N GLU A 90 22.08 -13.40 -16.44
CA GLU A 90 23.53 -13.49 -16.35
C GLU A 90 24.10 -13.32 -17.77
N ASN A 91 24.52 -12.10 -18.11
CA ASN A 91 25.34 -11.83 -19.27
C ASN A 91 26.72 -12.47 -19.04
N ASN A 92 26.83 -13.76 -19.33
CA ASN A 92 28.10 -14.43 -19.55
C ASN A 92 28.72 -13.89 -20.85
N ASN A 93 29.34 -12.71 -20.75
CA ASN A 93 30.27 -12.26 -21.76
C ASN A 93 31.55 -13.08 -21.63
N GLY A 94 31.64 -14.14 -22.45
CA GLY A 94 32.85 -14.92 -22.67
C GLY A 94 33.92 -14.19 -23.47
#